data_AF-A0A945VYT9-F1
#
_entry.id   AF-A0A945VYT9-F1
#
_cell.length_a   1.000
_cell.length_b   1.000
_cell.length_c   1.000
_cell.angle_alpha   90.00
_cell.angle_beta   90.00
_cell.angle_gamma   90.00
#
_symmetry.space_group_name_H-M   'P 1'
#
loop_
_entity.id
_entity.type
_entity.pdbx_description
1 polymer ?
#
loop_
_entity_poly.entity_id
_entity_poly.type
_entity_poly.pdbx_seq_one_letter_code
_entity_poly.pdbx_strand_id
1 'polypeptide(L)'
;MTINNDQKQIVDSGKPKEYDGSKRPMLLVKNYKTRQAIENAQGRIDKRFAWVKARVGQISSEYNSSATNSLTKQDLVHENNMLADEMPKLRESEVNLKEKFAELEEEARDNLDGLTLENVDCN
;
A
#
# COMPACT_ATOMS: atom_id res chain seq x y z
N MET A 1 -48.14 2.80 22.53
CA MET A 1 -46.85 2.27 23.01
C MET A 1 -46.24 1.49 21.87
N THR A 2 -45.32 2.11 21.12
CA THR A 2 -44.63 1.46 20.01
C THR A 2 -43.15 1.49 20.36
N ILE A 3 -42.59 0.31 20.61
CA ILE A 3 -41.22 0.12 21.07
C ILE A 3 -40.31 0.31 19.86
N ASN A 4 -39.47 1.36 19.91
CA ASN A 4 -38.37 1.58 18.98
C ASN A 4 -37.32 0.49 19.21
N ASN A 5 -37.07 -0.32 18.18
CA ASN A 5 -36.03 -1.33 18.21
C ASN A 5 -34.73 -0.66 17.75
N ASP A 6 -34.02 -0.05 18.71
CA ASP A 6 -32.63 0.40 18.56
C ASP A 6 -31.74 -0.81 18.31
N GLN A 7 -31.53 -1.15 17.04
CA GLN A 7 -30.43 -2.03 16.65
C GLN A 7 -29.12 -1.25 16.85
N LYS A 8 -28.58 -1.33 18.07
CA LYS A 8 -27.19 -1.06 18.38
C LYS A 8 -26.32 -1.82 17.39
N GLN A 9 -25.72 -1.10 16.43
CA GLN A 9 -24.58 -1.59 15.68
C GLN A 9 -23.50 -1.98 16.68
N ILE A 10 -23.24 -3.28 16.74
CA ILE A 10 -22.09 -3.84 17.43
C ILE A 10 -20.88 -3.29 16.66
N VAL A 11 -20.20 -2.32 17.27
CA VAL A 11 -18.92 -1.80 16.77
C VAL A 11 -17.93 -2.94 16.93
N ASP A 12 -17.73 -3.70 15.86
CA ASP A 12 -16.68 -4.70 15.76
C ASP A 12 -15.36 -3.98 16.06
N SER A 13 -14.81 -4.20 17.26
CA SER A 13 -13.47 -3.78 17.67
C SER A 13 -12.42 -4.67 16.98
N GLY A 14 -12.62 -4.84 15.68
CA GLY A 14 -11.93 -5.75 14.79
C GLY A 14 -10.57 -5.21 14.40
N LYS A 15 -9.65 -6.15 14.20
CA LYS A 15 -8.26 -5.95 13.80
C LYS A 15 -8.11 -4.85 12.73
N PRO A 16 -7.01 -4.09 12.73
CA PRO A 16 -6.78 -3.05 11.73
C PRO A 16 -7.04 -3.59 10.33
N LYS A 17 -7.96 -2.95 9.59
CA LYS A 17 -8.33 -3.38 8.24
C LYS A 17 -7.08 -3.45 7.38
N GLU A 18 -6.85 -4.62 6.78
CA GLU A 18 -5.71 -4.82 5.90
C GLU A 18 -5.82 -3.86 4.70
N TYR A 19 -4.69 -3.25 4.35
CA TYR A 19 -4.61 -2.35 3.21
C TYR A 19 -4.90 -3.11 1.91
N ASP A 20 -5.83 -2.60 1.10
CA ASP A 20 -6.41 -3.24 -0.08
C ASP A 20 -5.94 -2.62 -1.41
N GLY A 21 -5.09 -1.59 -1.37
CA GLY A 21 -4.61 -0.89 -2.57
C GLY A 21 -5.55 0.17 -3.11
N SER A 22 -6.74 0.38 -2.54
CA SER A 22 -7.76 1.31 -3.07
C SER A 22 -7.37 2.79 -2.97
N LYS A 23 -6.45 3.13 -2.06
CA LYS A 23 -5.92 4.49 -1.85
C LYS A 23 -4.41 4.48 -1.95
N ARG A 24 -3.77 5.57 -2.38
CA ARG A 24 -2.30 5.68 -2.34
C ARG A 24 -1.77 5.41 -0.92
N PRO A 25 -0.73 4.57 -0.76
CA PRO A 25 -0.18 4.30 0.57
C PRO A 25 0.59 5.53 1.07
N MET A 26 0.42 5.86 2.35
CA MET A 26 1.24 6.87 3.01
C MET A 26 2.55 6.22 3.45
N LEU A 27 3.65 6.65 2.84
CA LEU A 27 4.98 6.09 3.06
C LEU A 27 5.89 7.15 3.69
N LEU A 28 6.40 6.86 4.87
CA LEU A 28 7.37 7.70 5.58
C LEU A 28 8.73 7.01 5.52
N VAL A 29 9.27 6.85 4.31
CA VAL A 29 10.45 6.02 4.03
C VAL A 29 11.62 6.35 4.96
N LYS A 30 11.86 7.65 5.21
CA LYS A 30 12.91 8.16 6.11
C LYS A 30 12.81 7.63 7.56
N ASN A 31 11.64 7.17 7.99
CA ASN A 31 11.40 6.69 9.35
C ASN A 31 11.47 5.16 9.47
N TYR A 32 11.69 4.43 8.38
CA TYR A 32 11.84 2.98 8.43
C TYR A 32 13.22 2.60 8.94
N LYS A 33 13.24 1.83 10.03
CA LYS A 33 14.46 1.39 10.74
C LYS A 33 14.66 -0.11 10.73
N THR A 34 13.69 -0.86 10.20
CA THR A 34 13.71 -2.32 10.23
C THR A 34 13.34 -2.88 8.86
N ARG A 35 13.92 -4.04 8.55
CA ARG A 35 13.58 -4.82 7.35
C ARG A 35 12.08 -5.06 7.24
N GLN A 36 11.43 -5.46 8.34
CA GLN A 36 9.98 -5.70 8.36
C GLN A 36 9.17 -4.46 7.97
N ALA A 37 9.59 -3.26 8.39
CA ALA A 37 8.90 -2.01 8.03
C ALA A 37 9.00 -1.72 6.53
N ILE A 38 10.16 -1.99 5.93
CA ILE A 38 10.40 -1.86 4.48
C ILE A 38 9.57 -2.89 3.72
N GLU A 39 9.60 -4.17 4.12
CA GLU A 39 8.81 -5.23 3.47
C GLU A 39 7.31 -4.94 3.53
N ASN A 40 6.81 -4.46 4.68
CA ASN A 40 5.41 -4.04 4.81
C ASN A 40 5.08 -2.84 3.91
N ALA A 41 6.01 -1.90 3.75
CA ALA A 41 5.84 -0.76 2.86
C ALA A 41 5.83 -1.17 1.39
N GLN A 42 6.73 -2.07 0.99
CA GLN A 42 6.78 -2.66 -0.35
C GLN A 42 5.49 -3.40 -0.67
N GLY A 43 4.99 -4.24 0.25
CA GLY A 43 3.72 -4.94 0.06
C GLY A 43 2.52 -3.99 -0.13
N ARG A 44 2.54 -2.79 0.48
CA ARG A 44 1.53 -1.76 0.20
C ARG A 44 1.69 -1.15 -1.20
N ILE A 45 2.91 -0.89 -1.65
CA ILE A 45 3.16 -0.42 -3.03
C ILE A 45 2.67 -1.46 -4.04
N ASP A 46 2.99 -2.74 -3.83
CA ASP A 46 2.63 -3.82 -4.75
C ASP A 46 1.11 -3.97 -4.87
N LYS A 47 0.41 -3.93 -3.73
CA LYS A 47 -1.06 -3.92 -3.70
C LYS A 47 -1.65 -2.72 -4.43
N ARG A 48 -1.04 -1.53 -4.30
CA ARG A 48 -1.49 -0.35 -5.05
C ARG A 48 -1.27 -0.53 -6.55
N PHE A 49 -0.11 -1.02 -6.98
CA PHE A 49 0.13 -1.30 -8.41
C PHE A 49 -0.85 -2.32 -8.98
N ALA A 50 -1.11 -3.41 -8.25
CA ALA A 50 -2.09 -4.42 -8.65
C ALA A 50 -3.50 -3.82 -8.77
N TRP A 51 -3.90 -3.01 -7.79
CA TRP A 51 -5.19 -2.32 -7.82
C TRP A 51 -5.30 -1.37 -9.01
N VAL A 52 -4.29 -0.52 -9.25
CA VAL A 52 -4.29 0.43 -10.38
C VAL A 52 -4.37 -0.31 -11.72
N LYS A 53 -3.60 -1.39 -11.88
CA LYS A 53 -3.64 -2.22 -13.10
C LYS A 53 -5.02 -2.82 -13.35
N ALA A 54 -5.66 -3.36 -12.31
CA ALA A 54 -7.01 -3.90 -12.41
C ALA A 54 -8.02 -2.79 -12.74
N ARG A 55 -7.93 -1.64 -12.07
CA ARG A 55 -8.85 -0.52 -12.28
C ARG A 55 -8.73 0.09 -13.67
N VAL A 56 -7.53 0.26 -14.21
CA VAL A 56 -7.33 0.72 -15.60
C VAL A 56 -7.97 -0.24 -16.60
N GLY A 57 -7.90 -1.56 -16.35
CA GLY A 57 -8.59 -2.57 -17.16
C GLY A 57 -10.12 -2.44 -17.11
N GLN A 58 -10.67 -2.17 -15.92
CA GLN A 58 -12.10 -1.91 -15.74
C GLN A 58 -12.53 -0.61 -16.43
N ILE A 59 -11.79 0.48 -16.23
CA ILE A 59 -12.04 1.77 -16.89
C ILE A 59 -12.09 1.61 -18.41
N SER A 60 -11.13 0.89 -19.00
CA SER A 60 -11.12 0.62 -20.44
C SER A 60 -12.35 -0.16 -20.89
N SER A 61 -12.79 -1.17 -20.13
CA SER A 61 -13.98 -1.95 -20.44
C SER A 61 -15.26 -1.10 -20.33
N GLU A 62 -15.39 -0.33 -19.26
CA GLU A 62 -16.53 0.56 -19.01
C GLU A 62 -16.61 1.67 -20.06
N TYR A 63 -15.48 2.29 -20.42
CA TYR A 63 -15.43 3.38 -21.40
C TYR A 63 -15.86 2.94 -22.80
N ASN A 64 -15.48 1.72 -23.21
CA ASN A 64 -15.78 1.17 -24.53
C ASN A 64 -17.16 0.51 -24.62
N SER A 65 -17.88 0.37 -23.50
CA SER A 65 -19.25 -0.13 -23.51
C SER A 65 -20.19 0.84 -24.22
N SER A 66 -21.08 0.31 -25.06
CA SER A 66 -22.13 1.07 -25.75
C SER A 66 -23.20 1.63 -24.80
N ALA A 67 -23.32 1.07 -23.59
CA ALA A 67 -24.25 1.52 -22.57
C ALA A 67 -23.72 2.73 -21.75
N THR A 68 -22.45 3.06 -21.90
CA THR A 68 -21.80 4.12 -21.11
C THR A 68 -22.05 5.49 -21.75
N ASN A 69 -22.76 6.35 -21.02
CA ASN A 69 -23.08 7.70 -21.46
C ASN A 69 -21.84 8.65 -21.41
N SER A 70 -21.94 9.80 -22.07
CA SER A 70 -20.83 10.75 -22.20
C SER A 70 -20.33 11.33 -20.88
N LEU A 71 -21.20 11.56 -19.90
CA LEU A 71 -20.78 12.08 -18.58
C LEU A 71 -19.94 11.04 -17.85
N THR A 72 -20.40 9.79 -17.82
CA THR A 72 -19.63 8.68 -17.25
C THR A 72 -18.28 8.48 -17.97
N LYS A 73 -18.24 8.63 -19.30
CA LYS A 73 -16.97 8.58 -20.05
C LYS A 73 -16.00 9.69 -19.64
N GLN A 74 -16.49 10.89 -19.36
CA GLN A 74 -15.68 12.00 -18.88
C GLN A 74 -15.09 11.69 -17.49
N ASP A 75 -15.90 11.16 -16.58
CA ASP A 75 -15.45 10.75 -15.24
C ASP A 75 -14.37 9.66 -15.31
N LEU A 76 -14.57 8.66 -16.18
CA LEU A 76 -13.62 7.58 -16.41
C LEU A 76 -12.29 8.07 -16.97
N VAL A 77 -12.30 9.03 -17.90
CA VAL A 77 -11.08 9.66 -18.43
C VAL A 77 -10.36 10.43 -17.33
N HIS A 78 -11.10 11.18 -16.52
CA HIS A 78 -10.54 11.92 -15.39
C HIS A 78 -9.86 10.97 -14.40
N GLU A 79 -10.53 9.89 -13.99
CA GLU A 79 -9.96 8.87 -13.11
C GLU A 79 -8.70 8.25 -13.71
N ASN A 80 -8.74 7.85 -14.99
CA ASN A 80 -7.57 7.26 -15.66
C ASN A 80 -6.37 8.21 -15.67
N ASN A 81 -6.60 9.50 -15.92
CA ASN A 81 -5.53 10.50 -15.88
C ASN A 81 -4.95 10.65 -14.47
N MET A 82 -5.79 10.68 -13.43
CA MET A 82 -5.32 10.71 -12.04
C MET A 82 -4.45 9.50 -11.70
N LEU A 83 -4.85 8.30 -12.15
CA LEU A 83 -4.06 7.07 -11.97
C LEU A 83 -2.73 7.13 -12.72
N ALA A 84 -2.74 7.62 -13.96
CA ALA A 84 -1.53 7.81 -14.76
C ALA A 84 -0.55 8.77 -14.08
N ASP A 85 -1.03 9.88 -13.50
CA ASP A 85 -0.23 10.84 -12.75
C ASP A 85 0.33 10.30 -11.42
N GLU A 86 -0.33 9.29 -10.84
CA GLU A 86 0.12 8.64 -9.62
C GLU A 86 1.26 7.63 -9.86
N MET A 87 1.26 6.95 -11.01
CA MET A 87 2.19 5.85 -11.30
C MET A 87 3.67 6.24 -11.18
N PRO A 88 4.15 7.40 -11.69
CA PRO A 88 5.53 7.83 -11.47
C PRO A 88 5.89 7.99 -9.99
N LYS A 89 4.96 8.52 -9.19
CA LYS A 89 5.17 8.76 -7.75
C LYS A 89 5.23 7.46 -6.95
N LEU A 90 4.51 6.42 -7.38
CA LEU A 90 4.60 5.09 -6.81
C LEU A 90 5.94 4.43 -7.14
N ARG A 91 6.42 4.57 -8.39
CA ARG A 91 7.74 4.07 -8.79
C ARG A 91 8.87 4.78 -8.05
N GLU A 92 8.78 6.08 -7.89
CA GLU A 92 9.73 6.85 -7.07
C GLU A 92 9.74 6.34 -5.62
N SER A 93 8.57 6.06 -5.05
CA SER A 93 8.48 5.49 -3.69
C SER A 93 9.12 4.10 -3.60
N GLU A 94 8.99 3.27 -4.64
CA GLU A 94 9.63 1.96 -4.74
C GLU A 94 11.16 2.07 -4.79
N VAL A 95 11.68 3.01 -5.57
CA VAL A 95 13.13 3.31 -5.64
C VAL A 95 13.63 3.76 -4.26
N ASN A 96 12.95 4.72 -3.64
CA ASN A 96 13.33 5.22 -2.31
C ASN A 96 13.33 4.10 -1.24
N LEU A 97 12.40 3.15 -1.32
CA LEU A 97 12.38 1.99 -0.42
C LEU A 97 13.58 1.06 -0.64
N LYS A 98 13.97 0.82 -1.89
CA LYS A 98 15.14 -0.02 -2.23
C LYS A 98 16.44 0.64 -1.78
N GLU A 99 16.56 1.94 -1.98
CA GLU A 99 17.70 2.72 -1.47
C GLU A 99 17.75 2.64 0.07
N LYS A 100 16.62 2.86 0.75
CA LYS A 100 16.59 2.75 2.21
C LYS A 100 16.91 1.35 2.72
N PHE A 101 16.52 0.32 1.99
CA PHE A 101 16.89 -1.06 2.33
C PHE A 101 18.40 -1.27 2.25
N ALA A 102 19.02 -0.81 1.16
CA ALA A 102 20.46 -0.90 0.99
C ALA A 102 21.22 -0.16 2.10
N GLU A 103 20.76 1.05 2.48
CA GLU A 103 21.31 1.79 3.62
C GLU A 103 21.25 0.98 4.92
N LEU A 104 20.10 0.38 5.25
CA LEU A 104 19.95 -0.41 6.48
C LEU A 104 20.80 -1.68 6.47
N GLU A 105 20.97 -2.32 5.31
CA GLU A 105 21.83 -3.50 5.17
C GLU A 105 23.32 -3.14 5.31
N GLU A 106 23.74 -1.99 4.81
CA GLU A 106 25.09 -1.47 5.00
C GLU A 106 25.33 -1.12 6.47
N GLU A 107 24.43 -0.36 7.10
CA GLU A 107 24.48 -0.06 8.53
C GLU A 107 24.52 -1.35 9.37
N ALA A 108 23.72 -2.36 9.04
CA ALA A 108 23.72 -3.63 9.75
C ALA A 108 25.05 -4.38 9.57
N ARG A 109 25.62 -4.36 8.36
CA ARG A 109 26.92 -4.99 8.09
C ARG A 109 28.04 -4.35 8.90
N ASP A 110 28.11 -3.02 8.90
CA ASP A 110 29.12 -2.27 9.65
C ASP A 110 29.00 -2.51 11.16
N ASN A 111 27.77 -2.63 11.68
CA ASN A 111 27.54 -2.94 13.09
C ASN A 111 27.88 -4.39 13.46
N LEU A 112 27.85 -5.32 12.51
CA LEU A 112 28.21 -6.72 12.73
C LEU A 112 29.71 -6.97 12.63
N ASP A 113 30.48 -6.05 12.03
CA ASP A 113 31.92 -6.20 11.92
C ASP A 113 32.57 -6.14 13.31
N GLY A 114 33.19 -7.24 13.72
CA GLY A 114 33.79 -7.41 15.05
C GLY A 114 32.86 -7.94 16.14
N LEU A 115 31.59 -8.25 15.85
CA LEU A 115 30.70 -8.92 16.80
C LEU A 115 30.83 -10.45 16.70
N THR A 116 31.12 -11.08 17.84
CA THR A 116 31.04 -12.54 18.00
C THR A 116 29.83 -12.89 18.86
N LEU A 117 29.05 -13.89 18.44
CA LEU A 117 27.97 -14.42 19.27
C LEU A 117 28.56 -15.27 20.39
N GLU A 118 28.27 -14.92 21.64
CA GLU A 118 28.60 -15.76 22.79
C GLU A 118 27.63 -16.95 22.84
N ASN A 119 28.17 -18.16 23.03
CA ASN A 119 27.36 -19.32 23.34
C ASN A 119 26.89 -19.22 24.79
N VAL A 120 25.60 -18.95 24.98
CA VAL A 120 24.97 -19.02 26.30
C VAL A 120 24.62 -20.49 26.58
N ASP A 121 25.34 -21.11 27.50
CA ASP A 121 25.03 -22.46 27.99
C ASP A 121 23.94 -22.38 29.07
N CYS A 122 22.77 -22.97 28.79
CA CYS A 122 21.57 -22.89 29.64
C CYS A 122 21.42 -24.08 30.59
N ASN A 123 22.54 -24.61 31.11
CA ASN A 123 22.56 -25.72 32.07
C ASN A 123 22.12 -25.31 33.48
#